data_AF-A0A8S3TNL9-F1
#
_entry.id   AF-A0A8S3TNL9-F1
#
_cell.length_a   1.000
_cell.length_b   1.000
_cell.length_c   1.000
_cell.angle_alpha   90.00
_cell.angle_beta   90.00
_cell.angle_gamma   90.00
#
_symmetry.space_group_name_H-M   'P 1'
#
loop_
_entity.id
_entity.type
_entity.pdbx_description
1 polymer ?
#
loop_
_entity_poly.entity_id
_entity_poly.type
_entity_poly.pdbx_seq_one_letter_code
_entity_poly.pdbx_strand_id
1 'polypeptide(L)'
;MTEGNKNRDIQREVSRIGDTFQLSFIKNSYSSCIDSLQKSANETLDDRNKAILLSKINLLHELNFRKSMSLEECYEEYLGMVPRKWGMVIHGGIDGFSRMVTFINLALDNKAATALEPFVRGCQEFGVPSRVRTDHGRENLDIARFMLTHRGANRGSIITGRSVHNQRIELH
;
A
#
# COMPACT_ATOMS: atom_id res chain seq x y z
N MET A 1 -16.18 26.11 29.27
CA MET A 1 -15.21 25.54 28.30
C MET A 1 -14.79 26.64 27.35
N THR A 2 -13.50 26.97 27.27
CA THR A 2 -12.98 28.02 26.37
C THR A 2 -12.96 27.52 24.91
N GLU A 3 -13.07 28.42 23.93
CA GLU A 3 -13.00 28.06 22.49
C GLU A 3 -11.75 27.25 22.13
N GLY A 4 -10.63 27.48 22.82
CA GLY A 4 -9.39 26.72 22.67
C GLY A 4 -9.47 25.25 23.11
N ASN A 5 -10.41 24.86 23.98
CA ASN A 5 -10.66 23.44 24.29
C ASN A 5 -11.50 22.77 23.21
N LYS A 6 -12.56 23.44 22.72
CA LYS A 6 -13.41 22.92 21.66
C LYS A 6 -12.62 22.65 20.37
N ASN A 7 -11.73 23.56 19.97
CA ASN A 7 -10.88 23.35 18.79
C ASN A 7 -9.91 22.18 18.95
N ARG A 8 -9.36 21.95 20.15
CA ARG A 8 -8.47 20.80 20.39
C ARG A 8 -9.22 19.47 20.38
N ASP A 9 -10.43 19.43 20.90
CA ASP A 9 -11.25 18.22 20.91
C ASP A 9 -11.75 17.86 19.50
N ILE A 10 -12.13 18.85 18.69
CA ILE A 10 -12.46 18.65 17.26
C ILE A 10 -11.25 18.09 16.50
N GLN A 11 -10.05 18.66 16.69
CA GLN A 11 -8.84 18.18 16.01
C GLN A 11 -8.49 16.73 16.39
N ARG A 12 -8.68 16.35 17.67
CA ARG A 12 -8.51 14.97 18.12
C ARG A 12 -9.52 14.01 17.51
N GLU A 13 -10.77 14.45 17.37
CA GLU A 13 -11.83 13.64 16.78
C GLU A 13 -11.60 13.45 15.27
N VAL A 14 -11.23 14.51 14.55
CA VAL A 14 -10.83 14.45 13.14
C VAL A 14 -9.63 13.51 12.95
N SER A 15 -8.61 13.59 13.81
CA SER A 15 -7.48 12.67 13.79
C SER A 15 -7.91 11.21 13.96
N ARG A 16 -8.75 10.92 14.96
CA ARG A 16 -9.26 9.56 15.21
C ARG A 16 -10.08 9.01 14.04
N ILE A 17 -10.90 9.84 13.41
CA ILE A 17 -11.66 9.46 12.22
C ILE A 17 -10.70 9.13 11.07
N GLY A 18 -9.67 9.95 10.86
CA GLY A 18 -8.61 9.70 9.88
C GLY A 18 -7.89 8.36 10.11
N ASP A 19 -7.50 8.08 11.35
CA ASP A 19 -6.84 6.84 11.73
C ASP A 19 -7.73 5.62 11.51
N THR A 20 -9.00 5.73 11.88
CA THR A 20 -10.00 4.66 11.69
C THR A 20 -10.21 4.36 10.21
N PHE A 21 -10.32 5.40 9.39
CA PHE A 21 -10.44 5.28 7.95
C PHE A 21 -9.21 4.59 7.35
N GLN A 22 -8.00 5.04 7.70
CA GLN A 22 -6.75 4.43 7.23
C GLN A 22 -6.57 2.98 7.67
N LEU A 23 -6.90 2.66 8.92
CA LEU A 23 -6.90 1.28 9.42
C LEU A 23 -7.86 0.40 8.62
N SER A 24 -9.07 0.89 8.34
CA SER A 24 -10.04 0.15 7.54
C SER A 24 -9.56 -0.05 6.10
N PHE A 25 -8.97 0.98 5.50
CA PHE A 25 -8.41 0.95 4.14
C PHE A 25 -7.30 -0.11 4.03
N ILE A 26 -6.35 -0.12 4.97
CA ILE A 26 -5.23 -1.07 4.98
C ILE A 26 -5.74 -2.50 5.19
N LYS A 27 -6.65 -2.70 6.14
CA LYS A 27 -7.24 -4.04 6.43
C LYS A 27 -8.03 -4.59 5.25
N ASN A 28 -8.82 -3.74 4.58
CA ASN A 28 -9.57 -4.12 3.39
C ASN A 28 -8.63 -4.43 2.22
N SER A 29 -7.59 -3.59 2.03
CA SER A 29 -6.57 -3.80 1.00
C SER A 29 -5.79 -5.08 1.24
N TYR A 30 -5.40 -5.39 2.49
CA TYR A 30 -4.80 -6.67 2.86
C TYR A 30 -5.69 -7.85 2.48
N SER A 31 -6.93 -7.84 2.94
CA SER A 31 -7.86 -8.96 2.78
C SER A 31 -8.16 -9.22 1.30
N SER A 32 -8.50 -8.17 0.55
CA SER A 32 -8.72 -8.25 -0.90
C SER A 32 -7.49 -8.78 -1.64
N CYS A 33 -6.29 -8.44 -1.17
CA CYS A 33 -5.08 -8.90 -1.78
C CYS A 33 -4.81 -10.38 -1.51
N ILE A 34 -5.04 -10.85 -0.29
CA ILE A 34 -4.93 -12.27 0.01
C ILE A 34 -5.94 -13.08 -0.81
N ASP A 35 -7.19 -12.63 -0.90
CA ASP A 35 -8.20 -13.30 -1.73
C ASP A 35 -7.73 -13.43 -3.20
N SER A 36 -7.15 -12.36 -3.74
CA SER A 36 -6.61 -12.32 -5.10
C SER A 36 -5.42 -13.26 -5.28
N LEU A 37 -4.53 -13.34 -4.29
CA LEU A 37 -3.39 -14.25 -4.27
C LEU A 37 -3.82 -15.71 -4.18
N GLN A 38 -4.77 -16.03 -3.29
CA GLN A 38 -5.34 -17.37 -3.16
C GLN A 38 -6.01 -17.80 -4.47
N LYS A 39 -6.77 -16.90 -5.10
CA LYS A 39 -7.40 -17.15 -6.40
C LYS A 39 -6.36 -17.42 -7.50
N SER A 40 -5.37 -16.54 -7.65
CA SER A 40 -4.31 -16.69 -8.64
C SER A 40 -3.51 -17.98 -8.43
N ALA A 41 -3.17 -18.30 -7.17
CA ALA A 41 -2.52 -19.56 -6.81
C ALA A 41 -3.36 -20.77 -7.21
N ASN A 42 -4.68 -20.68 -7.02
CA ASN A 42 -5.62 -21.74 -7.38
C ASN A 42 -5.68 -22.01 -8.88
N GLU A 43 -5.53 -20.97 -9.70
CA GLU A 43 -5.63 -21.03 -11.16
C GLU A 43 -4.31 -21.37 -11.87
N THR A 44 -3.16 -21.02 -11.27
CA THR A 44 -1.87 -21.00 -11.99
C THR A 44 -0.81 -21.97 -11.47
N LEU A 45 -0.94 -22.49 -10.24
CA LEU A 45 0.08 -23.33 -9.61
C LEU A 45 -0.33 -24.80 -9.54
N ASP A 46 0.67 -25.68 -9.67
CA ASP A 46 0.52 -27.11 -9.34
C ASP A 46 0.21 -27.32 -7.84
N ASP A 47 -0.31 -28.51 -7.51
CA ASP A 47 -0.79 -28.82 -6.17
C ASP A 47 0.25 -28.63 -5.06
N ARG A 48 1.54 -28.90 -5.34
CA ARG A 48 2.61 -28.76 -4.36
C ARG A 48 2.93 -27.30 -4.10
N ASN A 49 3.08 -26.51 -5.16
CA ASN A 49 3.37 -25.08 -5.06
C ASN A 49 2.19 -24.30 -4.47
N LYS A 50 0.96 -24.71 -4.80
CA LYS A 50 -0.27 -24.22 -4.21
C LYS A 50 -0.33 -24.48 -2.70
N ALA A 51 -0.04 -25.71 -2.25
CA ALA A 51 -0.02 -26.03 -0.81
C ALA A 51 1.03 -25.21 -0.04
N ILE A 52 2.20 -24.97 -0.64
CA ILE A 52 3.25 -24.12 -0.04
C ILE A 52 2.78 -22.65 0.04
N LEU A 53 2.16 -22.12 -1.00
CA LEU A 53 1.71 -20.73 -1.01
C LEU A 53 0.52 -20.50 -0.08
N LEU A 54 -0.47 -21.41 -0.08
CA LEU A 54 -1.62 -21.33 0.82
C LEU A 54 -1.21 -21.47 2.28
N SER A 55 -0.24 -22.33 2.61
CA SER A 55 0.27 -22.44 3.99
C SER A 55 0.98 -21.15 4.44
N LYS A 56 1.75 -20.51 3.56
CA LYS A 56 2.33 -19.18 3.83
C LYS A 56 1.26 -18.11 4.04
N ILE A 57 0.23 -18.09 3.18
CA ILE A 57 -0.89 -17.14 3.28
C ILE A 57 -1.67 -17.33 4.59
N ASN A 58 -1.95 -18.57 4.98
CA ASN A 58 -2.66 -18.86 6.23
C ASN A 58 -1.83 -18.44 7.45
N LEU A 59 -0.51 -18.71 7.44
CA LEU A 59 0.38 -18.23 8.48
C LEU A 59 0.37 -16.69 8.57
N LEU A 60 0.37 -15.99 7.42
CA LEU A 60 0.21 -14.54 7.41
C LEU A 60 -1.15 -14.11 7.97
N HIS A 61 -2.25 -14.80 7.63
CA HIS A 61 -3.57 -14.46 8.19
C HIS A 61 -3.68 -14.65 9.70
N GLU A 62 -3.11 -15.74 10.25
CA GLU A 62 -3.16 -16.05 11.68
C GLU A 62 -2.35 -15.05 12.51
N LEU A 63 -1.29 -14.49 11.95
CA LEU A 63 -0.48 -13.46 12.60
C LEU A 63 -1.17 -12.08 12.59
N ASN A 64 -1.93 -11.73 11.54
CA ASN A 64 -2.27 -10.34 11.18
C ASN A 64 -3.56 -9.71 11.76
N PHE A 65 -4.39 -10.41 12.53
CA PHE A 65 -5.67 -9.83 12.98
C PHE A 65 -5.88 -9.86 14.49
N ARG A 66 -5.05 -9.11 15.23
CA ARG A 66 -5.43 -8.65 16.57
C ARG A 66 -6.35 -7.43 16.44
N LYS A 67 -7.58 -7.51 16.99
CA LYS A 67 -8.61 -6.46 16.90
C LYS A 67 -8.22 -5.11 17.55
N SER A 68 -7.14 -5.03 18.31
CA SER A 68 -6.80 -3.88 19.17
C SER A 68 -5.57 -3.08 18.75
N MET A 69 -5.16 -3.17 17.49
CA MET A 69 -3.90 -2.59 17.01
C MET A 69 -4.05 -1.14 16.51
N SER A 70 -3.07 -0.29 16.81
CA SER A 70 -2.95 1.09 16.30
C SER A 70 -2.54 1.13 14.82
N LEU A 71 -2.67 2.30 14.17
CA LEU A 71 -2.31 2.47 12.76
C LEU A 71 -0.82 2.19 12.53
N GLU A 72 0.07 2.75 13.33
CA GLU A 72 1.52 2.47 13.30
C GLU A 72 1.82 0.97 13.43
N GLU A 73 1.22 0.29 14.41
CA GLU A 73 1.45 -1.13 14.61
C GLU A 73 0.93 -1.96 13.42
N CYS A 74 -0.22 -1.59 12.83
CA CYS A 74 -0.72 -2.23 11.61
C CYS A 74 0.22 -1.99 10.42
N TYR A 75 0.86 -0.82 10.32
CA TYR A 75 1.87 -0.55 9.31
C TYR A 75 3.11 -1.42 9.50
N GLU A 76 3.71 -1.38 10.69
CA GLU A 76 4.88 -2.19 11.04
C GLU A 76 4.63 -3.68 10.81
N GLU A 77 3.45 -4.17 11.22
CA GLU A 77 3.07 -5.57 11.04
C GLU A 77 2.85 -5.91 9.57
N TYR A 78 2.07 -5.12 8.82
CA TYR A 78 1.81 -5.36 7.39
C TYR A 78 3.11 -5.34 6.57
N LEU A 79 4.01 -4.40 6.86
CA LEU A 79 5.24 -4.17 6.11
C LEU A 79 6.36 -5.12 6.53
N GLY A 80 6.44 -5.45 7.83
CA GLY A 80 7.37 -6.42 8.38
C GLY A 80 7.01 -7.86 8.05
N MET A 81 5.74 -8.15 7.76
CA MET A 81 5.29 -9.51 7.49
C MET A 81 5.53 -10.02 6.08
N VAL A 82 5.78 -9.17 5.08
CA VAL A 82 5.94 -9.63 3.70
C VAL A 82 7.40 -10.00 3.45
N PRO A 83 7.79 -11.28 3.54
CA PRO A 83 9.19 -11.63 3.48
C PRO A 83 9.54 -11.69 2.01
N ARG A 84 10.45 -10.82 1.53
CA ARG A 84 11.01 -10.96 0.17
C ARG A 84 11.56 -12.38 -0.07
N LYS A 85 12.00 -13.06 1.00
CA LYS A 85 12.43 -14.47 1.01
C LYS A 85 11.37 -15.45 0.51
N TRP A 86 10.09 -15.06 0.52
CA TRP A 86 8.98 -15.87 0.02
C TRP A 86 8.58 -15.54 -1.42
N GLY A 87 9.29 -14.61 -2.08
CA GLY A 87 9.00 -14.18 -3.45
C GLY A 87 7.85 -13.19 -3.56
N MET A 88 7.43 -12.59 -2.43
CA MET A 88 6.32 -11.64 -2.38
C MET A 88 6.84 -10.19 -2.35
N VAL A 89 6.06 -9.27 -2.91
CA VAL A 89 6.40 -7.84 -3.05
C VAL A 89 5.20 -6.99 -2.65
N ILE A 90 5.44 -5.91 -1.90
CA ILE A 90 4.43 -4.90 -1.62
C ILE A 90 4.57 -3.76 -2.64
N HIS A 91 3.49 -3.48 -3.35
CA HIS A 91 3.30 -2.25 -4.12
C HIS A 91 2.49 -1.29 -3.27
N GLY A 92 3.02 -0.10 -3.00
CA GLY A 92 2.30 0.87 -2.18
C GLY A 92 2.68 2.31 -2.49
N GLY A 93 1.83 3.23 -2.03
CA GLY A 93 2.07 4.67 -2.15
C GLY A 93 1.55 5.44 -0.96
N ILE A 94 2.40 6.32 -0.44
CA ILE A 94 2.11 7.21 0.69
C ILE A 94 2.07 8.65 0.20
N ASP A 95 1.08 9.41 0.65
CA ASP A 95 1.00 10.83 0.38
C ASP A 95 2.14 11.64 1.05
N GLY A 96 2.69 12.57 0.28
CA GLY A 96 3.83 13.42 0.60
C GLY A 96 3.58 14.45 1.70
N PHE A 97 2.32 14.70 2.06
CA PHE A 97 1.96 15.68 3.08
C PHE A 97 1.33 15.00 4.30
N SER A 98 0.24 14.27 4.07
CA SER A 98 -0.61 13.68 5.11
C SER A 98 -0.10 12.36 5.69
N ARG A 99 0.89 11.72 5.07
CA ARG A 99 1.34 10.35 5.39
C ARG A 99 0.28 9.27 5.18
N MET A 100 -0.85 9.62 4.57
CA MET A 100 -1.92 8.69 4.24
C MET A 100 -1.45 7.67 3.20
N VAL A 101 -1.71 6.38 3.40
CA VAL A 101 -1.59 5.39 2.33
C VAL A 101 -2.73 5.60 1.35
N THR A 102 -2.34 5.75 0.09
CA THR A 102 -3.23 5.97 -1.05
C THR A 102 -3.51 4.68 -1.81
N PHE A 103 -2.61 3.70 -1.72
CA PHE A 103 -2.83 2.33 -2.18
C PHE A 103 -1.79 1.40 -1.55
N ILE A 104 -2.17 0.13 -1.40
CA ILE A 104 -1.26 -0.95 -0.99
C ILE A 104 -1.73 -2.29 -1.58
N ASN A 105 -0.80 -3.11 -2.04
CA ASN A 105 -1.09 -4.39 -2.68
C ASN A 105 0.09 -5.37 -2.52
N LEU A 106 -0.21 -6.62 -2.18
CA LEU A 106 0.75 -7.72 -2.04
C LEU A 106 0.75 -8.60 -3.29
N ALA A 107 1.87 -8.68 -4.00
CA ALA A 107 2.01 -9.43 -5.24
C ALA A 107 3.05 -10.55 -5.12
N LEU A 108 2.97 -11.53 -6.02
CA LEU A 108 4.02 -12.56 -6.22
C LEU A 108 5.04 -12.16 -7.28
N ASP A 109 4.86 -11.00 -7.90
CA ASP A 109 5.79 -10.46 -8.88
C ASP A 109 5.95 -8.94 -8.73
N ASN A 110 7.06 -8.45 -9.28
CA ASN A 110 7.41 -7.03 -9.29
C ASN A 110 7.17 -6.42 -10.68
N LYS A 111 6.12 -6.84 -11.41
CA LYS A 111 5.83 -6.32 -12.75
C LYS A 111 5.17 -4.95 -12.66
N ALA A 112 5.44 -4.11 -13.65
CA ALA A 112 4.87 -2.77 -13.74
C ALA A 112 3.34 -2.76 -13.86
N ALA A 113 2.77 -3.71 -14.60
CA ALA A 113 1.33 -3.87 -14.72
C ALA A 113 0.68 -4.19 -13.36
N THR A 114 1.31 -5.06 -12.56
CA THR A 114 0.85 -5.44 -11.22
C THR A 114 0.92 -4.26 -10.24
N ALA A 115 1.92 -3.37 -10.38
CA ALA A 115 2.03 -2.14 -9.60
C ALA A 115 1.00 -1.08 -10.02
N LEU A 116 0.66 -1.00 -11.30
CA LEU A 116 -0.26 0.00 -11.85
C LEU A 116 -1.70 -0.17 -11.36
N GLU A 117 -2.21 -1.41 -11.31
CA GLU A 117 -3.60 -1.68 -10.94
C GLU A 117 -4.01 -1.05 -9.58
N PRO A 118 -3.31 -1.32 -8.45
CA PRO A 118 -3.67 -0.71 -7.18
C PRO A 118 -3.43 0.81 -7.18
N PHE A 119 -2.43 1.31 -7.92
CA PHE A 119 -2.20 2.76 -8.08
C PHE A 119 -3.40 3.46 -8.73
N VAL A 120 -3.97 2.88 -9.80
CA VAL A 120 -5.14 3.44 -10.49
C VAL A 120 -6.37 3.41 -9.57
N ARG A 121 -6.58 2.33 -8.82
CA ARG A 121 -7.65 2.26 -7.81
C ARG A 121 -7.49 3.36 -6.75
N GLY A 122 -6.29 3.54 -6.23
CA GLY A 122 -5.99 4.66 -5.32
C GLY A 122 -6.28 6.03 -5.94
N CYS A 123 -5.96 6.22 -7.24
CA CYS A 123 -6.30 7.46 -7.95
C CYS A 123 -7.82 7.67 -8.11
N GLN A 124 -8.62 6.61 -8.21
CA GLN A 124 -10.08 6.70 -8.28
C GLN A 124 -10.68 7.13 -6.94
N GLU A 125 -10.09 6.68 -5.83
CA GLU A 125 -10.56 6.98 -4.47
C GLU A 125 -10.06 8.33 -3.95
N PHE A 126 -8.77 8.62 -4.13
CA PHE A 126 -8.10 9.81 -3.56
C PHE A 126 -7.82 10.92 -4.59
N GLY A 127 -8.13 10.66 -5.87
CA GLY A 127 -7.75 11.52 -6.98
C GLY A 127 -6.33 11.25 -7.48
N VAL A 128 -6.06 11.62 -8.73
CA VAL A 128 -4.71 11.49 -9.31
C VAL A 128 -3.75 12.41 -8.55
N PRO A 129 -2.57 11.97 -8.09
CA PRO A 129 -1.62 12.85 -7.42
C PRO A 129 -1.10 13.95 -8.36
N SER A 130 -0.60 15.06 -7.80
CA SER A 130 0.04 16.11 -8.61
C SER A 130 1.41 15.67 -9.12
N ARG A 131 2.15 14.92 -8.29
CA ARG A 131 3.47 14.37 -8.58
C ARG A 131 3.62 13.04 -7.85
N VAL A 132 4.31 12.09 -8.47
CA VAL A 132 4.69 10.83 -7.84
C VAL A 132 6.22 10.77 -7.78
N ARG A 133 6.75 10.36 -6.62
CA ARG A 133 8.18 10.08 -6.45
C ARG A 133 8.38 8.57 -6.38
N THR A 134 9.25 8.05 -7.24
CA THR A 134 9.58 6.61 -7.30
C THR A 134 11.08 6.44 -7.33
N ASP A 135 11.55 5.21 -7.14
CA ASP A 135 12.92 4.89 -7.52
C ASP A 135 13.04 4.65 -9.04
N HIS A 136 14.22 4.23 -9.49
CA HIS A 136 14.48 3.89 -10.89
C HIS A 136 14.05 2.47 -11.27
N GLY A 137 13.27 1.79 -10.42
CA GLY A 137 12.81 0.43 -10.65
C GLY A 137 11.88 0.32 -11.85
N ARG A 138 11.98 -0.81 -12.57
CA ARG A 138 11.15 -1.09 -13.76
C ARG A 138 9.69 -1.32 -13.39
N GLU A 139 9.41 -1.74 -12.16
CA GLU A 139 8.06 -1.86 -11.61
C GLU A 139 7.28 -0.54 -11.61
N ASN A 140 7.98 0.59 -11.61
CA ASN A 140 7.35 1.91 -11.59
C ASN A 140 7.06 2.48 -12.99
N LEU A 141 7.42 1.76 -14.05
CA LEU A 141 7.36 2.26 -15.42
C LEU A 141 5.94 2.61 -15.87
N ASP A 142 4.97 1.74 -15.56
CA ASP A 142 3.59 1.94 -16.00
C ASP A 142 2.88 3.01 -15.18
N ILE A 143 3.19 3.14 -13.89
CA ILE A 143 2.80 4.29 -13.06
C ILE A 143 3.37 5.58 -13.66
N ALA A 144 4.64 5.55 -14.09
CA ALA A 144 5.26 6.72 -14.69
C ALA A 144 4.58 7.15 -16.00
N ARG A 145 4.28 6.19 -16.88
CA ARG A 145 3.51 6.42 -18.11
C ARG A 145 2.11 6.97 -17.82
N PHE A 146 1.42 6.40 -16.84
CA PHE A 146 0.11 6.87 -16.40
C PHE A 146 0.18 8.34 -15.98
N MET A 147 1.14 8.70 -15.12
CA MET A 147 1.30 10.05 -14.60
C MET A 147 1.68 11.07 -15.68
N LEU A 148 2.55 10.70 -16.61
CA LEU A 148 2.90 11.55 -17.76
C LEU A 148 1.70 11.79 -18.66
N THR A 149 0.85 10.79 -18.85
CA THR A 149 -0.38 10.90 -19.66
C THR A 149 -1.43 11.78 -18.98
N HIS A 150 -1.65 11.61 -17.67
CA HIS A 150 -2.73 12.29 -16.94
C HIS A 150 -2.36 13.69 -16.41
N ARG A 151 -1.08 13.92 -16.07
CA ARG A 151 -0.60 15.21 -15.52
C ARG A 151 0.28 15.98 -16.50
N GLY A 152 0.76 15.35 -17.56
CA GLY A 152 1.63 15.97 -18.58
C GLY A 152 3.12 15.82 -18.30
N ALA A 153 3.93 15.89 -19.36
CA ALA A 153 5.39 15.86 -19.29
C ALA A 153 6.00 17.19 -18.82
N ASN A 154 7.30 17.19 -18.48
CA ASN A 154 8.12 18.37 -18.22
C ASN A 154 7.72 19.29 -17.02
N ARG A 155 6.84 18.84 -16.13
CA ARG A 155 6.46 19.57 -14.88
C ARG A 155 6.82 18.85 -13.59
N GLY A 156 7.58 17.77 -13.72
CA GLY A 156 7.90 16.86 -12.61
C GLY A 156 6.72 16.01 -12.16
N SER A 157 5.83 15.58 -13.08
CA SER A 157 4.72 14.66 -12.77
C SER A 157 5.22 13.32 -12.21
N ILE A 158 6.42 12.92 -12.62
CA ILE A 158 7.20 11.82 -12.03
C ILE A 158 8.57 12.36 -11.64
N ILE A 159 9.02 12.00 -10.45
CA ILE A 159 10.34 12.30 -9.91
C ILE A 159 11.00 10.98 -9.57
N THR A 160 11.98 10.55 -10.36
CA THR A 160 12.77 9.36 -10.06
C THR A 160 14.02 9.74 -9.27
N GLY A 161 14.35 9.01 -8.21
CA GLY A 161 15.59 9.21 -7.46
C GLY A 161 16.08 7.95 -6.79
N ARG A 162 17.19 8.05 -6.03
CA ARG A 162 17.62 6.92 -5.18
C ARG A 162 16.55 6.65 -4.13
N SER A 163 16.26 5.37 -3.87
CA SER A 163 15.23 4.91 -2.92
C SER A 163 15.38 5.48 -1.50
N VAL A 164 16.59 5.90 -1.11
CA VAL A 164 16.86 6.58 0.18
C VAL A 164 16.19 7.95 0.33
N HIS A 165 15.74 8.57 -0.77
CA HIS A 165 15.01 9.85 -0.78
C HIS A 165 13.50 9.68 -0.98
N ASN A 166 13.04 8.44 -1.18
CA ASN A 166 11.63 8.12 -1.21
C ASN A 166 11.15 7.98 0.23
N GLN A 167 9.89 8.35 0.47
CA GLN A 167 9.26 7.94 1.72
C GLN A 167 9.23 6.41 1.70
N ARG A 168 10.05 5.79 2.53
CA ARG A 168 10.08 4.33 2.62
C ARG A 168 8.74 3.88 3.20
N ILE A 169 8.14 2.94 2.49
CA ILE A 169 7.04 2.14 3.01
C ILE A 169 7.63 0.95 3.78
N GLU A 170 8.92 0.67 3.68
CA GLU A 170 9.57 -0.44 4.39
C GLU A 170 10.32 0.07 5.62
N LEU A 171 10.07 -0.53 6.79
CA LEU A 171 10.84 -0.32 8.01
C LEU A 171 12.01 -1.30 8.10
N HIS A 172 13.17 -0.82 8.58
CA HIS A 172 14.39 -1.60 8.77
C HIS A 172 14.49 -2.12 10.19
#